data_AF-A0A141DWM2-F1
#
_entry.id   AF-A0A141DWM2-F1
#
_cell.length_a   1.000
_cell.length_b   1.000
_cell.length_c   1.000
_cell.angle_alpha   90.00
_cell.angle_beta   90.00
_cell.angle_gamma   90.00
#
_symmetry.space_group_name_H-M   'P 1'
#
loop_
_entity.id
_entity.type
_entity.pdbx_description
1 polymer ?
#
loop_
_entity_poly.entity_id
_entity_poly.type
_entity_poly.pdbx_seq_one_letter_code
_entity_poly.pdbx_strand_id
1 'polypeptide(L)'
;MNSGYPLANDLQGSIKNTNYKDWLAMCENNQQYGVNPAAINSSSVSTALKVAGAILKFVNPPAGTVLTVLSAVLPILWPTNTPTPERVWNDFMTNTGNLIDQTVTAYVRTDANAKMTVVKDYLDQYTTKFNTWKREPNNQSYRTAVITQFNLTSAKLRETAVYFSNLVGYELLLLPIYAQVANFNLLLIRDGLINAQEWSLARSAGDQLYNTMVQYTKEYIAHSITWYNKGLDVLRNKSNGQWITFNDYKREITIQVLDILALFASFDPRRYPADKIDNTKLSKTEFTREIYTALVESPFSKSIAALEAALSRDVHLFTWLKRVDFWTNTIYQDLRFLSANKIGFSYTNSSAMQESGIYGSSGFGSNLTHQIQLNSNVYKTSITDTSSPSNRVTKMDFYKIDGTLASYNSNITPTPEGLRTTFFGFSTNENTPNQPTVNDYTHILSYIKTDVIDYNSNRVSFAWT
;
A
#
# COMPACT_ATOMS: atom_id res chain seq x y z
N MET A 1 -62.80 5.28 -24.36
CA MET A 1 -62.25 3.92 -24.26
C MET A 1 -60.73 4.05 -24.13
N ASN A 2 -60.17 3.38 -23.11
CA ASN A 2 -58.74 3.28 -22.70
C ASN A 2 -57.80 2.86 -23.85
N SER A 3 -56.46 2.96 -23.83
CA SER A 3 -55.38 3.03 -22.80
C SER A 3 -54.15 3.73 -23.44
N GLY A 4 -53.18 4.39 -22.81
CA GLY A 4 -52.47 4.18 -21.54
C GLY A 4 -51.00 3.79 -21.83
N TYR A 5 -50.03 4.70 -21.68
CA TYR A 5 -48.62 4.43 -21.32
C TYR A 5 -47.92 5.72 -20.84
N PRO A 6 -47.43 5.79 -19.58
CA PRO A 6 -46.68 6.92 -19.04
C PRO A 6 -45.20 6.57 -18.84
N LEU A 7 -44.30 7.21 -19.59
CA LEU A 7 -42.86 7.25 -19.30
C LEU A 7 -42.29 8.64 -19.59
N ALA A 8 -42.75 9.61 -18.82
CA ALA A 8 -42.04 10.87 -18.65
C ALA A 8 -42.15 11.25 -17.17
N ASN A 9 -41.15 10.85 -16.36
CA ASN A 9 -40.91 11.44 -15.05
C ASN A 9 -39.40 11.46 -14.78
N ASP A 10 -38.82 12.61 -15.10
CA ASP A 10 -37.85 13.38 -14.32
C ASP A 10 -36.80 12.61 -13.48
N LEU A 11 -35.61 12.44 -14.08
CA LEU A 11 -34.40 11.90 -13.43
C LEU A 11 -33.69 12.92 -12.51
N GLN A 12 -34.23 14.13 -12.30
CA GLN A 12 -33.63 15.13 -11.41
C GLN A 12 -34.31 15.22 -10.03
N GLY A 13 -35.36 14.44 -9.77
CA GLY A 13 -36.08 14.45 -8.49
C GLY A 13 -35.52 13.52 -7.40
N SER A 14 -34.79 12.46 -7.76
CA SER A 14 -34.42 11.39 -6.81
C SER A 14 -33.04 11.53 -6.15
N ILE A 15 -32.24 12.55 -6.48
CA ILE A 15 -30.87 12.72 -5.94
C ILE A 15 -30.82 13.72 -4.77
N LYS A 16 -31.95 14.33 -4.37
CA LYS A 16 -31.92 15.44 -3.40
C LYS A 16 -31.88 15.08 -1.92
N ASN A 17 -31.80 13.81 -1.52
CA ASN A 17 -31.73 13.45 -0.09
C ASN A 17 -31.00 12.13 0.22
N THR A 18 -30.07 11.69 -0.61
CA THR A 18 -29.24 10.52 -0.26
C THR A 18 -28.04 11.00 0.57
N ASN A 19 -28.06 10.73 1.88
CA ASN A 19 -26.94 11.04 2.76
C ASN A 19 -25.76 10.13 2.39
N TYR A 20 -24.53 10.62 2.53
CA TYR A 20 -23.30 9.82 2.36
C TYR A 20 -23.34 8.46 3.09
N LYS A 21 -24.05 8.37 4.22
CA LYS A 21 -24.29 7.10 4.93
C LYS A 21 -25.19 6.12 4.18
N ASP A 22 -26.18 6.61 3.43
CA ASP A 22 -27.04 5.76 2.60
C ASP A 22 -26.28 5.22 1.38
N TRP A 23 -25.33 6.00 0.85
CA TRP A 23 -24.42 5.53 -0.21
C TRP A 23 -23.50 4.40 0.28
N LEU A 24 -22.94 4.51 1.49
CA LEU A 24 -22.16 3.44 2.10
C LEU A 24 -23.01 2.19 2.36
N ALA A 25 -24.26 2.35 2.83
CA ALA A 25 -25.19 1.24 3.03
C ALA A 25 -25.63 0.57 1.71
N MET A 26 -25.68 1.31 0.59
CA MET A 26 -25.91 0.74 -0.74
C MET A 26 -24.71 -0.06 -1.26
N CYS A 27 -23.49 0.30 -0.87
CA CYS A 27 -22.29 -0.50 -1.14
C CYS A 27 -22.24 -1.79 -0.30
N GLU A 28 -22.76 -1.76 0.93
CA GLU A 28 -22.84 -2.94 1.81
C GLU A 28 -23.93 -3.93 1.38
N ASN A 29 -25.08 -3.45 0.87
CA ASN A 29 -26.24 -4.30 0.57
C ASN A 29 -26.29 -4.90 -0.85
N ASN A 30 -25.35 -4.58 -1.74
CA ASN A 30 -25.26 -5.20 -3.08
C ASN A 30 -24.40 -6.48 -3.10
N GLN A 31 -24.15 -7.11 -1.94
CA GLN A 31 -23.45 -8.39 -1.83
C GLN A 31 -24.28 -9.63 -2.23
N GLN A 32 -25.22 -9.51 -3.17
CA GLN A 32 -25.93 -10.66 -3.73
C GLN A 32 -25.44 -10.98 -5.14
N TYR A 33 -24.70 -12.10 -5.22
CA TYR A 33 -24.42 -12.90 -6.42
C TYR A 33 -23.71 -12.17 -7.58
N GLY A 34 -22.47 -11.81 -7.32
CA GLY A 34 -21.44 -11.60 -8.33
C GLY A 34 -20.13 -11.50 -7.57
N VAL A 35 -19.20 -12.42 -7.80
CA VAL A 35 -17.89 -12.43 -7.14
C VAL A 35 -17.18 -11.14 -7.55
N ASN A 36 -17.36 -10.08 -6.76
CA ASN A 36 -16.58 -8.86 -6.83
C ASN A 36 -15.14 -9.31 -6.59
N PRO A 37 -14.21 -9.15 -7.55
CA PRO A 37 -12.81 -9.46 -7.29
C PRO A 37 -12.44 -8.70 -6.02
N ALA A 38 -11.95 -9.41 -5.01
CA ALA A 38 -11.58 -8.82 -3.71
C ALA A 38 -10.98 -7.43 -3.96
N ALA A 39 -11.51 -6.37 -3.32
CA ALA A 39 -11.04 -5.01 -3.53
C ALA A 39 -9.52 -4.99 -3.35
N ILE A 40 -8.78 -4.95 -4.46
CA ILE A 40 -7.34 -5.15 -4.45
C ILE A 40 -6.75 -3.85 -3.91
N ASN A 41 -6.45 -3.81 -2.60
CA ASN A 41 -6.03 -2.63 -1.84
C ASN A 41 -7.17 -1.76 -1.30
N SER A 42 -7.07 -1.39 -0.02
CA SER A 42 -7.98 -0.48 0.68
C SER A 42 -7.55 0.99 0.59
N SER A 43 -8.45 1.93 0.94
CA SER A 43 -8.11 3.37 1.10
C SER A 43 -6.92 3.57 2.05
N SER A 44 -6.84 2.77 3.12
CA SER A 44 -5.75 2.83 4.09
C SER A 44 -4.36 2.55 3.47
N VAL A 45 -4.30 1.69 2.45
CA VAL A 45 -3.07 1.44 1.68
C VAL A 45 -2.67 2.69 0.90
N SER A 46 -3.61 3.33 0.20
CA SER A 46 -3.36 4.58 -0.52
C SER A 46 -2.88 5.70 0.41
N THR A 47 -3.44 5.81 1.61
CA THR A 47 -2.98 6.78 2.63
C THR A 47 -1.56 6.47 3.09
N ALA A 48 -1.23 5.21 3.38
CA ALA A 48 0.13 4.83 3.76
C ALA A 48 1.16 5.10 2.65
N LEU A 49 0.80 4.84 1.39
CA LEU A 49 1.65 5.17 0.23
C LEU A 49 1.92 6.67 0.11
N LYS A 50 0.91 7.52 0.36
CA LYS A 50 1.10 8.98 0.41
C LYS A 50 2.09 9.37 1.51
N VAL A 51 1.98 8.76 2.70
CA VAL A 51 2.89 9.03 3.82
C VAL A 51 4.32 8.62 3.47
N ALA A 52 4.53 7.39 3.00
CA ALA A 52 5.85 6.90 2.60
C ALA A 52 6.46 7.78 1.49
N GLY A 53 5.67 8.14 0.49
CA GLY A 53 6.09 9.04 -0.59
C GLY A 53 6.42 10.46 -0.11
N ALA A 54 5.67 11.00 0.86
CA ALA A 54 5.99 12.27 1.49
C ALA A 54 7.35 12.21 2.20
N ILE A 55 7.59 11.17 3.01
CA ILE A 55 8.85 11.00 3.75
C ILE A 55 10.03 10.80 2.79
N LEU A 56 9.88 9.96 1.77
CA LEU A 56 10.92 9.73 0.76
C LEU A 56 11.36 11.03 0.06
N LYS A 57 10.42 11.94 -0.23
CA LYS A 57 10.75 13.26 -0.79
C LYS A 57 11.62 14.11 0.15
N PHE A 58 11.56 13.90 1.47
CA PHE A 58 12.42 14.59 2.44
C PHE A 58 13.74 13.89 2.71
N VAL A 59 13.78 12.56 2.58
CA VAL A 59 15.03 11.81 2.58
C VAL A 59 15.85 12.13 1.32
N ASN A 60 15.15 12.39 0.20
CA ASN A 60 15.68 12.80 -1.09
C ASN A 60 15.25 14.26 -1.45
N PRO A 61 15.56 15.29 -0.63
CA PRO A 61 15.00 16.63 -0.78
C PRO A 61 15.42 17.28 -2.10
N PRO A 62 14.49 17.95 -2.82
CA PRO A 62 14.85 18.87 -3.88
C PRO A 62 15.73 19.98 -3.30
N ALA A 63 16.77 20.38 -4.04
CA ALA A 63 17.69 21.43 -3.61
C ALA A 63 16.92 22.70 -3.18
N GLY A 64 17.18 23.19 -1.96
CA GLY A 64 16.62 24.44 -1.44
C GLY A 64 15.33 24.34 -0.62
N THR A 65 14.81 23.14 -0.33
CA THR A 65 13.59 22.99 0.49
C THR A 65 13.92 22.96 1.98
N VAL A 66 13.43 23.94 2.76
CA VAL A 66 13.57 23.96 4.24
C VAL A 66 12.18 23.85 4.87
N LEU A 67 11.64 22.63 4.95
CA LEU A 67 10.38 22.31 5.64
C LEU A 67 10.59 21.12 6.58
N THR A 68 9.81 21.02 7.66
CA THR A 68 9.80 19.81 8.49
C THR A 68 8.98 18.72 7.83
N VAL A 69 9.47 17.47 7.87
CA VAL A 69 8.77 16.29 7.32
C VAL A 69 7.35 16.17 7.90
N LEU A 70 7.21 16.47 9.19
CA LEU A 70 5.94 16.44 9.91
C LEU A 70 4.88 17.34 9.24
N SER A 71 5.24 18.55 8.81
CA SER A 71 4.29 19.47 8.16
C SER A 71 3.68 18.92 6.86
N ALA A 72 4.38 18.03 6.17
CA ALA A 72 3.89 17.39 4.94
C ALA A 72 3.08 16.12 5.22
N VAL A 73 3.37 15.41 6.31
CA VAL A 73 2.71 14.15 6.67
C VAL A 73 1.39 14.38 7.41
N LEU A 74 1.33 15.39 8.30
CA LEU A 74 0.12 15.66 9.11
C LEU A 74 -1.15 15.84 8.26
N PRO A 75 -1.18 16.61 7.16
CA PRO A 75 -2.39 16.79 6.36
C PRO A 75 -2.87 15.52 5.65
N ILE A 76 -1.98 14.54 5.46
CA ILE A 76 -2.33 13.24 4.86
C ILE A 76 -3.07 12.37 5.87
N LEU A 77 -2.61 12.35 7.12
CA LEU A 77 -3.15 11.51 8.19
C LEU A 77 -4.33 12.17 8.93
N TRP A 78 -4.44 13.49 8.88
CA TRP A 78 -5.59 14.28 9.36
C TRP A 78 -6.10 15.24 8.27
N PRO A 79 -6.82 14.74 7.26
CA PRO A 79 -7.30 15.55 6.15
C PRO A 79 -8.31 16.61 6.61
N THR A 80 -8.03 17.88 6.31
CA THR A 80 -8.76 19.05 6.83
C THR A 80 -10.17 19.23 6.27
N ASN A 81 -10.51 18.57 5.16
CA ASN A 81 -11.79 18.73 4.45
C ASN A 81 -12.69 17.49 4.61
N THR A 82 -12.56 16.76 5.71
CA THR A 82 -13.36 15.57 5.98
C THR A 82 -14.25 15.78 7.21
N PRO A 83 -15.53 15.36 7.18
CA PRO A 83 -16.41 15.42 8.34
C PRO A 83 -16.01 14.44 9.45
N THR A 84 -15.02 13.57 9.20
CA THR A 84 -14.55 12.52 10.10
C THR A 84 -13.02 12.53 10.18
N PRO A 85 -12.42 13.41 11.02
CA PRO A 85 -10.97 13.47 11.24
C PRO A 85 -10.34 12.13 11.66
N GLU A 86 -11.14 11.23 12.22
CA GLU A 86 -10.76 9.89 12.69
C GLU A 86 -10.78 8.84 11.57
N ARG A 87 -11.24 9.19 10.36
CA ARG A 87 -11.43 8.24 9.25
C ARG A 87 -10.17 7.41 8.98
N VAL A 88 -9.01 8.06 8.88
CA VAL A 88 -7.76 7.37 8.53
C VAL A 88 -7.41 6.29 9.56
N TRP A 89 -7.51 6.60 10.85
CA TRP A 89 -7.23 5.66 11.93
C TRP A 89 -8.25 4.52 11.96
N ASN A 90 -9.52 4.82 11.69
CA ASN A 90 -10.56 3.82 11.54
C ASN A 90 -10.31 2.90 10.34
N ASP A 91 -9.90 3.45 9.19
CA ASP A 91 -9.57 2.70 7.99
C ASP A 91 -8.39 1.74 8.26
N PHE A 92 -7.34 2.18 8.96
CA PHE A 92 -6.22 1.30 9.36
C PHE A 92 -6.66 0.13 10.27
N MET A 93 -7.44 0.41 11.31
CA MET A 93 -7.95 -0.62 12.23
C MET A 93 -8.89 -1.59 11.52
N THR A 94 -9.82 -1.07 10.71
CA THR A 94 -10.78 -1.88 9.96
C THR A 94 -10.09 -2.72 8.90
N ASN A 95 -9.13 -2.16 8.17
CA ASN A 95 -8.38 -2.91 7.17
C ASN A 95 -7.64 -4.08 7.80
N THR A 96 -6.88 -3.81 8.87
CA THR A 96 -6.16 -4.87 9.58
C THR A 96 -7.10 -5.93 10.13
N GLY A 97 -8.24 -5.50 10.70
CA GLY A 97 -9.29 -6.40 11.18
C GLY A 97 -9.86 -7.31 10.10
N ASN A 98 -10.17 -6.76 8.93
CA ASN A 98 -10.66 -7.53 7.78
C ASN A 98 -9.62 -8.54 7.30
N LEU A 99 -8.34 -8.15 7.26
CA LEU A 99 -7.24 -9.03 6.83
C LEU A 99 -7.03 -10.23 7.74
N ILE A 100 -7.30 -10.10 9.04
CA ILE A 100 -7.09 -11.18 10.02
C ILE A 100 -8.38 -11.79 10.57
N ASP A 101 -9.54 -11.35 10.06
CA ASP A 101 -10.88 -11.73 10.51
C ASP A 101 -11.08 -11.51 12.02
N GLN A 102 -10.73 -10.31 12.47
CA GLN A 102 -10.92 -9.84 13.85
C GLN A 102 -11.45 -8.41 13.85
N THR A 103 -12.11 -8.01 14.93
CA THR A 103 -12.70 -6.67 15.04
C THR A 103 -12.15 -5.93 16.24
N VAL A 104 -11.82 -4.65 16.05
CA VAL A 104 -11.60 -3.73 17.17
C VAL A 104 -12.95 -3.40 17.82
N THR A 105 -13.05 -3.57 19.13
CA THR A 105 -14.25 -3.20 19.89
C THR A 105 -14.53 -1.70 19.79
N ALA A 106 -15.79 -1.30 19.95
CA ALA A 106 -16.17 0.11 19.93
C ALA A 106 -15.37 0.93 20.96
N TYR A 107 -15.15 0.38 22.16
CA TYR A 107 -14.36 1.02 23.21
C TYR A 107 -12.91 1.28 22.77
N VAL A 108 -12.20 0.25 22.30
CA VAL A 108 -10.79 0.39 21.87
C VAL A 108 -10.68 1.33 20.68
N ARG A 109 -11.62 1.28 19.74
CA ARG A 109 -11.67 2.18 18.59
C ARG A 109 -11.83 3.64 19.02
N THR A 110 -12.77 3.92 19.93
CA THR A 110 -12.99 5.27 20.47
C THR A 110 -11.76 5.76 21.25
N ASP A 111 -11.15 4.92 22.08
CA ASP A 111 -9.98 5.30 22.88
C ASP A 111 -8.74 5.53 22.00
N ALA A 112 -8.52 4.69 20.98
CA ALA A 112 -7.45 4.89 20.00
C ALA A 112 -7.61 6.21 19.25
N ASN A 113 -8.82 6.52 18.78
CA ASN A 113 -9.11 7.80 18.11
C ASN A 113 -8.90 9.00 19.04
N ALA A 114 -9.36 8.92 20.30
CA ALA A 114 -9.14 9.97 21.29
C ALA A 114 -7.65 10.25 21.51
N LYS A 115 -6.83 9.20 21.61
CA LYS A 115 -5.37 9.34 21.72
C LYS A 115 -4.74 9.97 20.49
N MET A 116 -5.18 9.58 19.28
CA MET A 116 -4.68 10.18 18.05
C MET A 116 -5.10 11.65 17.89
N THR A 117 -6.27 12.03 18.39
CA THR A 117 -6.67 13.45 18.48
C THR A 117 -5.74 14.25 19.39
N VAL A 118 -5.36 13.70 20.55
CA VAL A 118 -4.37 14.34 21.43
C VAL A 118 -3.01 14.40 20.77
N VAL A 119 -2.55 13.33 20.12
CA VAL A 119 -1.27 13.33 19.37
C VAL A 119 -1.26 14.43 18.31
N LYS A 120 -2.35 14.58 17.56
CA LYS A 120 -2.49 15.64 16.55
C LYS A 120 -2.28 17.02 17.16
N ASP A 121 -2.99 17.33 18.24
CA ASP A 121 -2.89 18.63 18.91
C ASP A 121 -1.45 18.94 19.33
N TYR A 122 -0.74 17.97 19.93
CA TYR A 122 0.66 18.15 20.31
C TYR A 122 1.61 18.32 19.12
N LEU A 123 1.34 17.65 17.99
CA LEU A 123 2.12 17.79 16.76
C LEU A 123 1.83 19.14 16.07
N ASP A 124 0.58 19.60 16.04
CA ASP A 124 0.17 20.90 15.50
C ASP A 124 0.77 22.05 16.32
N GLN A 125 0.73 21.95 17.65
CA GLN A 125 1.37 22.92 18.56
C GLN A 125 2.89 22.94 18.37
N TYR A 126 3.54 21.78 18.24
CA TYR A 126 4.97 21.70 17.94
C TYR A 126 5.29 22.37 16.60
N THR A 127 4.55 22.02 15.55
CA THR A 127 4.78 22.51 14.19
C THR A 127 4.62 24.02 14.12
N THR A 128 3.58 24.55 14.76
CA THR A 128 3.36 26.00 14.89
C THR A 128 4.52 26.69 15.60
N LYS A 129 4.92 26.22 16.79
CA LYS A 129 6.01 26.83 17.57
C LYS A 129 7.36 26.70 16.88
N PHE A 130 7.61 25.57 16.21
CA PHE A 130 8.81 25.35 15.39
C PHE A 130 8.89 26.36 14.25
N ASN A 131 7.80 26.53 13.49
CA ASN A 131 7.75 27.48 12.38
C ASN A 131 7.90 28.94 12.86
N THR A 132 7.30 29.29 14.00
CA THR A 132 7.48 30.62 14.62
C THR A 132 8.94 30.86 15.02
N TRP A 133 9.55 29.91 15.75
CA TRP A 133 10.97 30.02 16.12
C TRP A 133 11.88 30.06 14.89
N LYS A 134 11.61 29.28 13.85
CA LYS A 134 12.44 29.23 12.64
C LYS A 134 12.46 30.55 11.88
N ARG A 135 11.37 31.33 11.93
CA ARG A 135 11.28 32.69 11.35
C ARG A 135 12.07 33.73 12.17
N GLU A 136 12.11 33.57 13.49
CA GLU A 136 12.81 34.47 14.40
C GLU A 136 13.71 33.71 15.39
N PRO A 137 14.82 33.09 14.92
CA PRO A 137 15.61 32.14 15.72
C PRO A 137 16.36 32.77 16.91
N ASN A 138 16.53 34.10 16.86
CA ASN A 138 17.18 34.90 17.91
C ASN A 138 16.22 35.29 19.05
N ASN A 139 14.91 35.06 18.89
CA ASN A 139 13.93 35.35 19.92
C ASN A 139 13.94 34.26 21.01
N GLN A 140 14.41 34.60 22.20
CA GLN A 140 14.58 33.66 23.32
C GLN A 140 13.25 33.05 23.79
N SER A 141 12.15 33.80 23.74
CA SER A 141 10.82 33.32 24.12
C SER A 141 10.33 32.26 23.13
N TYR A 142 10.50 32.47 21.82
CA TYR A 142 10.12 31.48 20.81
C TYR A 142 10.99 30.23 20.87
N ARG A 143 12.29 30.39 21.13
CA ARG A 143 13.21 29.27 21.36
C ARG A 143 12.77 28.43 22.57
N THR A 144 12.45 29.07 23.68
CA THR A 144 11.97 28.37 24.89
C THR A 144 10.64 27.66 24.63
N ALA A 145 9.74 28.30 23.87
CA ALA A 145 8.45 27.72 23.52
C ALA A 145 8.57 26.45 22.65
N VAL A 146 9.44 26.45 21.62
CA VAL A 146 9.64 25.26 20.78
C VAL A 146 10.31 24.12 21.55
N ILE A 147 11.31 24.40 22.40
CA ILE A 147 11.99 23.38 23.23
C ILE A 147 11.00 22.74 24.21
N THR A 148 10.18 23.57 24.86
CA THR A 148 9.15 23.09 25.80
C THR A 148 8.17 22.18 25.09
N GLN A 149 7.68 22.62 23.92
CA GLN A 149 6.72 21.83 23.16
C GLN A 149 7.34 20.54 22.60
N PHE A 150 8.58 20.57 22.13
CA PHE A 150 9.31 19.38 21.70
C PHE A 150 9.32 18.31 22.80
N ASN A 151 9.66 18.68 24.04
CA ASN A 151 9.69 17.75 25.17
C ASN A 151 8.29 17.21 25.50
N LEU A 152 7.27 18.07 25.50
CA LEU A 152 5.88 17.69 25.73
C LEU A 152 5.36 16.73 24.67
N THR A 153 5.58 17.03 23.40
CA THR A 153 5.17 16.19 22.27
C THR A 153 5.93 14.86 22.27
N SER A 154 7.24 14.87 22.57
CA SER A 154 8.02 13.62 22.69
C SER A 154 7.50 12.74 23.84
N ALA A 155 7.17 13.32 25.00
CA ALA A 155 6.57 12.56 26.10
C ALA A 155 5.22 11.94 25.70
N LYS A 156 4.35 12.72 25.04
CA LYS A 156 3.01 12.25 24.61
C LYS A 156 3.08 11.16 23.54
N LEU A 157 3.99 11.28 22.57
CA LEU A 157 4.20 10.24 21.54
C LEU A 157 4.67 8.93 22.16
N ARG A 158 5.59 8.99 23.14
CA ARG A 158 6.08 7.81 23.85
C ARG A 158 4.98 7.13 24.68
N GLU A 159 4.21 7.91 25.43
CA GLU A 159 3.05 7.41 26.18
C GLU A 159 2.04 6.72 25.25
N THR A 160 1.78 7.31 24.08
CA THR A 160 0.84 6.76 23.11
C THR A 160 1.36 5.49 22.44
N ALA A 161 2.66 5.45 22.11
CA ALA A 161 3.30 4.24 21.57
C ALA A 161 3.21 3.07 22.57
N VAL A 162 3.51 3.33 23.85
CA VAL A 162 3.40 2.33 24.93
C VAL A 162 1.97 1.82 25.08
N TYR A 163 0.97 2.70 24.98
CA TYR A 163 -0.42 2.27 25.01
C TYR A 163 -0.75 1.30 23.87
N PHE A 164 -0.40 1.65 22.62
CA PHE A 164 -0.71 0.80 21.46
C PHE A 164 0.09 -0.50 21.44
N SER A 165 1.32 -0.52 21.97
CA SER A 165 2.14 -1.75 22.03
C SER A 165 1.75 -2.70 23.17
N ASN A 166 1.08 -2.22 24.21
CA ASN A 166 0.76 -3.02 25.40
C ASN A 166 -0.74 -3.31 25.56
N LEU A 167 -1.57 -2.91 24.60
CA LEU A 167 -3.00 -3.21 24.64
C LEU A 167 -3.24 -4.68 24.22
N VAL A 168 -3.19 -5.56 25.22
CA VAL A 168 -3.26 -7.02 25.05
C VAL A 168 -4.47 -7.44 24.22
N GLY A 169 -4.21 -8.19 23.15
CA GLY A 169 -5.22 -8.70 22.22
C GLY A 169 -5.52 -7.77 21.04
N TYR A 170 -4.97 -6.55 21.03
CA TYR A 170 -5.19 -5.56 19.98
C TYR A 170 -3.91 -5.08 19.32
N GLU A 171 -2.74 -5.57 19.73
CA GLU A 171 -1.43 -5.10 19.22
C GLU A 171 -1.34 -5.28 17.70
N LEU A 172 -1.87 -6.38 17.18
CA LEU A 172 -1.93 -6.64 15.74
C LEU A 172 -2.88 -5.66 15.03
N LEU A 173 -4.09 -5.44 15.58
CA LEU A 173 -5.11 -4.57 15.02
C LEU A 173 -4.72 -3.09 15.03
N LEU A 174 -3.85 -2.69 15.96
CA LEU A 174 -3.34 -1.33 16.15
C LEU A 174 -1.97 -1.11 15.51
N LEU A 175 -1.38 -2.14 14.90
CA LEU A 175 -0.02 -2.10 14.39
C LEU A 175 0.25 -0.96 13.38
N PRO A 176 -0.63 -0.67 12.39
CA PRO A 176 -0.42 0.48 11.51
C PRO A 176 -0.43 1.83 12.25
N ILE A 177 -1.29 1.99 13.26
CA ILE A 177 -1.36 3.22 14.07
C ILE A 177 -0.09 3.35 14.92
N TYR A 178 0.34 2.26 15.55
CA TYR A 178 1.62 2.22 16.28
C TYR A 178 2.79 2.63 15.40
N ALA A 179 2.88 2.12 14.17
CA ALA A 179 3.94 2.47 13.22
C ALA A 179 3.95 3.96 12.88
N GLN A 180 2.79 4.61 12.75
CA GLN A 180 2.70 6.06 12.52
C GLN A 180 3.13 6.86 13.75
N VAL A 181 2.75 6.44 14.96
CA VAL A 181 3.21 7.10 16.20
C VAL A 181 4.73 6.99 16.36
N ALA A 182 5.27 5.80 16.09
CA ALA A 182 6.72 5.55 16.07
C ALA A 182 7.43 6.46 15.05
N ASN A 183 6.88 6.56 13.84
CA ASN A 183 7.37 7.45 12.79
C ASN A 183 7.41 8.91 13.25
N PHE A 184 6.32 9.43 13.83
CA PHE A 184 6.29 10.79 14.36
C PHE A 184 7.32 11.03 15.45
N ASN A 185 7.51 10.08 16.38
CA ASN A 185 8.49 10.24 17.44
C ASN A 185 9.91 10.34 16.90
N LEU A 186 10.28 9.47 15.95
CA LEU A 186 11.61 9.51 15.35
C LEU A 186 11.84 10.75 14.48
N LEU A 187 10.83 11.20 13.72
CA LEU A 187 10.91 12.46 12.98
C LEU A 187 11.05 13.67 13.91
N LEU A 188 10.33 13.69 15.04
CA LEU A 188 10.47 14.72 16.05
C LEU A 188 11.89 14.73 16.65
N ILE A 189 12.38 13.56 17.08
CA ILE A 189 13.74 13.43 17.63
C ILE A 189 14.81 13.89 16.62
N ARG A 190 14.63 13.56 15.34
CA ARG A 190 15.49 14.05 14.25
C ARG A 190 15.54 15.59 14.22
N ASP A 191 14.40 16.27 14.30
CA ASP A 191 14.38 17.74 14.35
C ASP A 191 15.14 18.27 15.58
N GLY A 192 14.98 17.64 16.74
CA GLY A 192 15.71 17.99 17.95
C GLY A 192 17.23 17.83 17.81
N LEU A 193 17.69 16.77 17.13
CA LEU A 193 19.10 16.51 16.84
C LEU A 193 19.68 17.53 15.84
N ILE A 194 18.91 17.89 14.82
CA ILE A 194 19.30 18.89 13.82
C ILE A 194 19.54 20.25 14.48
N ASN A 195 18.63 20.66 15.37
CA ASN A 195 18.68 21.96 16.03
C ASN A 195 19.33 21.88 17.43
N ALA A 196 20.10 20.82 17.72
CA ALA A 196 20.56 20.51 19.08
C ALA A 196 21.48 21.60 19.66
N GLN A 197 22.22 22.31 18.81
CA GLN A 197 23.10 23.41 19.22
C GLN A 197 22.26 24.64 19.60
N GLU A 198 21.34 25.05 18.71
CA GLU A 198 20.46 26.19 18.91
C GLU A 198 19.54 25.99 20.12
N TRP A 199 19.11 24.75 20.34
CA TRP A 199 18.22 24.37 21.44
C TRP A 199 18.97 23.98 22.71
N SER A 200 20.30 24.04 22.72
CA SER A 200 21.15 23.67 23.87
C SER A 200 20.86 22.25 24.40
N LEU A 201 20.49 21.34 23.50
CA LEU A 201 20.24 19.93 23.77
C LEU A 201 21.53 19.10 23.78
N ALA A 202 22.57 19.56 23.09
CA ALA A 202 23.90 18.96 23.12
C ALA A 202 24.70 19.45 24.34
N ARG A 203 24.85 18.61 25.37
CA ARG A 203 25.84 18.81 26.47
C ARG A 203 26.99 17.81 26.33
N SER A 204 28.16 18.17 26.83
CA SER A 204 29.45 17.45 26.70
C SER A 204 29.57 16.12 27.47
N ALA A 205 28.49 15.34 27.57
CA ALA A 205 28.51 13.92 27.89
C ALA A 205 27.56 13.24 26.91
N GLY A 206 28.08 12.26 26.14
CA GLY A 206 27.43 11.59 25.00
C GLY A 206 25.94 11.88 24.76
N ASP A 207 25.65 12.58 23.67
CA ASP A 207 24.32 13.09 23.28
C ASP A 207 23.15 12.14 23.63
N GLN A 208 22.51 12.43 24.76
CA GLN A 208 21.40 11.65 25.31
C GLN A 208 20.23 11.55 24.32
N LEU A 209 19.97 12.59 23.53
CA LEU A 209 18.91 12.59 22.53
C LEU A 209 19.24 11.63 21.38
N TYR A 210 20.50 11.56 20.96
CA TYR A 210 20.94 10.61 19.95
C TYR A 210 20.82 9.16 20.45
N ASN A 211 21.25 8.89 21.68
CA ASN A 211 21.10 7.57 22.28
C ASN A 211 19.61 7.17 22.38
N THR A 212 18.75 8.14 22.70
CA THR A 212 17.29 7.98 22.74
C THR A 212 16.73 7.63 21.35
N MET A 213 17.21 8.28 20.29
CA MET A 213 16.83 7.94 18.91
C MET A 213 17.18 6.49 18.57
N VAL A 214 18.44 6.09 18.82
CA VAL A 214 18.93 4.74 18.52
C VAL A 214 18.14 3.68 19.29
N GLN A 215 17.82 3.95 20.56
CA GLN A 215 16.99 3.06 21.37
C GLN A 215 15.58 2.89 20.77
N TYR A 216 14.86 4.00 20.53
CA TYR A 216 13.49 3.92 20.02
C TYR A 216 13.40 3.34 18.62
N THR A 217 14.37 3.61 17.74
CA THR A 217 14.43 2.95 16.43
C THR A 217 14.46 1.43 16.58
N LYS A 218 15.28 0.89 17.50
CA LYS A 218 15.34 -0.56 17.76
C LYS A 218 14.04 -1.10 18.32
N GLU A 219 13.47 -0.45 19.33
CA GLU A 219 12.23 -0.88 19.97
C GLU A 219 11.04 -0.89 19.00
N TYR A 220 10.90 0.17 18.20
CA TYR A 220 9.81 0.31 17.24
C TYR A 220 9.89 -0.72 16.11
N ILE A 221 11.08 -0.98 15.59
CA ILE A 221 11.29 -2.03 14.58
C ILE A 221 11.00 -3.40 15.19
N ALA A 222 11.56 -3.71 16.38
CA ALA A 222 11.40 -5.02 17.01
C ALA A 222 9.93 -5.36 17.30
N HIS A 223 9.18 -4.43 17.88
CA HIS A 223 7.75 -4.61 18.13
C HIS A 223 6.98 -4.84 16.84
N SER A 224 7.23 -4.00 15.82
CA SER A 224 6.48 -4.06 14.58
C SER A 224 6.73 -5.34 13.78
N ILE A 225 7.98 -5.78 13.70
CA ILE A 225 8.36 -7.05 13.06
C ILE A 225 7.77 -8.25 13.82
N THR A 226 7.77 -8.21 15.15
CA THR A 226 7.17 -9.27 15.98
C THR A 226 5.69 -9.44 15.66
N TRP A 227 4.92 -8.35 15.65
CA TRP A 227 3.48 -8.41 15.40
C TRP A 227 3.12 -8.65 13.94
N TYR A 228 3.93 -8.14 13.00
CA TYR A 228 3.81 -8.51 11.59
C TYR A 228 3.91 -10.03 11.39
N ASN A 229 4.96 -10.65 11.94
CA ASN A 229 5.15 -12.10 11.84
C ASN A 229 4.04 -12.88 12.55
N LYS A 230 3.58 -12.40 13.71
CA LYS A 230 2.47 -13.03 14.43
C LYS A 230 1.16 -13.00 13.62
N GLY A 231 0.89 -11.93 12.88
CA GLY A 231 -0.24 -11.87 11.96
C GLY A 231 -0.15 -12.88 10.81
N LEU A 232 1.05 -13.05 10.25
CA LEU A 232 1.31 -14.10 9.25
C LEU A 232 1.06 -15.50 9.82
N ASP A 233 1.50 -15.75 11.05
CA ASP A 233 1.32 -17.05 11.70
C ASP A 233 -0.16 -17.33 12.02
N VAL A 234 -0.93 -16.32 12.44
CA VAL A 234 -2.39 -16.45 12.62
C VAL A 234 -3.06 -16.88 11.31
N LEU A 235 -2.72 -16.24 10.20
CA LEU A 235 -3.30 -16.55 8.89
C LEU A 235 -2.87 -17.90 8.35
N ARG A 236 -1.61 -18.29 8.56
CA ARG A 236 -1.05 -19.57 8.11
C ARG A 236 -1.67 -20.76 8.84
N ASN A 237 -2.06 -20.57 10.10
CA ASN A 237 -2.64 -21.62 10.96
C ASN A 237 -4.18 -21.60 11.02
N LYS A 238 -4.84 -20.70 10.27
CA LYS A 238 -6.30 -20.65 10.21
C LYS A 238 -6.83 -21.90 9.50
N SER A 239 -7.81 -22.59 10.10
CA SER A 239 -8.35 -23.87 9.59
C SER A 239 -8.87 -23.79 8.16
N ASN A 240 -9.45 -22.64 7.78
CA ASN A 240 -9.91 -22.31 6.43
C ASN A 240 -9.08 -21.16 5.83
N GLY A 241 -7.78 -21.10 6.15
CA GLY A 241 -6.88 -20.06 5.69
C GLY A 241 -6.79 -20.02 4.16
N GLN A 242 -6.99 -18.84 3.59
CA GLN A 242 -6.93 -18.61 2.15
C GLN A 242 -5.64 -17.89 1.79
N TRP A 243 -4.99 -18.33 0.72
CA TRP A 243 -3.75 -17.69 0.26
C TRP A 243 -3.96 -16.21 -0.08
N ILE A 244 -5.12 -15.85 -0.64
CA ILE A 244 -5.39 -14.45 -0.99
C ILE A 244 -5.35 -13.55 0.24
N THR A 245 -6.01 -13.94 1.34
CA THR A 245 -6.01 -13.19 2.60
C THR A 245 -4.61 -13.14 3.23
N PHE A 246 -3.87 -14.24 3.17
CA PHE A 246 -2.48 -14.30 3.62
C PHE A 246 -1.58 -13.32 2.83
N ASN A 247 -1.72 -13.31 1.50
CA ASN A 247 -0.98 -12.42 0.62
C ASN A 247 -1.41 -10.96 0.75
N ASP A 248 -2.71 -10.70 0.93
CA ASP A 248 -3.25 -9.36 1.18
C ASP A 248 -2.68 -8.79 2.48
N TYR A 249 -2.62 -9.59 3.55
CA TYR A 249 -1.98 -9.17 4.79
C TYR A 249 -0.49 -8.86 4.58
N LYS A 250 0.26 -9.76 3.91
CA LYS A 250 1.67 -9.52 3.59
C LYS A 250 1.84 -8.19 2.87
N ARG A 251 1.07 -7.96 1.81
CA ARG A 251 1.16 -6.76 0.96
C ARG A 251 0.79 -5.50 1.74
N GLU A 252 -0.38 -5.48 2.36
CA GLU A 252 -0.94 -4.26 2.92
C GLU A 252 -0.21 -3.84 4.20
N ILE A 253 0.19 -4.78 5.05
CA ILE A 253 0.99 -4.46 6.23
C ILE A 253 2.45 -4.15 5.87
N THR A 254 2.99 -4.69 4.76
CA THR A 254 4.28 -4.21 4.22
C THR A 254 4.20 -2.72 3.91
N ILE A 255 3.16 -2.29 3.17
CA ILE A 255 2.99 -0.88 2.80
C ILE A 255 2.71 0.01 4.01
N GLN A 256 1.84 -0.44 4.92
CA GLN A 256 1.37 0.40 6.04
C GLN A 256 2.38 0.49 7.19
N VAL A 257 3.24 -0.52 7.32
CA VAL A 257 4.17 -0.67 8.46
C VAL A 257 5.60 -0.77 7.97
N LEU A 258 5.95 -1.84 7.23
CA LEU A 258 7.35 -2.17 6.95
C LEU A 258 8.06 -1.12 6.08
N ASP A 259 7.37 -0.54 5.08
CA ASP A 259 7.90 0.53 4.25
C ASP A 259 8.22 1.78 5.08
N ILE A 260 7.43 2.08 6.11
CA ILE A 260 7.70 3.18 7.04
C ILE A 260 8.91 2.86 7.93
N LEU A 261 8.98 1.64 8.49
CA LEU A 261 10.12 1.22 9.31
C LEU A 261 11.45 1.26 8.54
N ALA A 262 11.42 0.89 7.27
CA ALA A 262 12.59 0.89 6.39
C ALA A 262 13.21 2.29 6.23
N LEU A 263 12.45 3.36 6.47
CA LEU A 263 12.92 4.75 6.42
C LEU A 263 13.55 5.24 7.72
N PHE A 264 13.37 4.53 8.85
CA PHE A 264 13.81 5.01 10.16
C PHE A 264 15.32 5.25 10.25
N ALA A 265 16.12 4.43 9.57
CA ALA A 265 17.57 4.62 9.52
C ALA A 265 17.95 5.94 8.82
N SER A 266 17.20 6.33 7.80
CA SER A 266 17.41 7.59 7.06
C SER A 266 17.05 8.83 7.88
N PHE A 267 16.44 8.67 9.06
CA PHE A 267 16.17 9.79 9.95
C PHE A 267 17.39 10.22 10.76
N ASP A 268 18.45 9.41 10.87
CA ASP A 268 19.66 9.77 11.61
C ASP A 268 20.38 10.96 10.93
N PRO A 269 20.33 12.17 11.51
CA PRO A 269 20.90 13.35 10.88
C PRO A 269 22.43 13.42 11.01
N ARG A 270 23.05 12.57 11.84
CA ARG A 270 24.53 12.46 11.90
C ARG A 270 25.06 11.63 10.74
N ARG A 271 24.32 10.59 10.37
CA ARG A 271 24.65 9.70 9.25
C ARG A 271 24.19 10.28 7.91
N TYR A 272 23.04 10.94 7.90
CA TYR A 272 22.40 11.53 6.72
C TYR A 272 22.03 13.02 6.98
N PRO A 273 23.01 13.94 6.97
CA PRO A 273 22.83 15.35 7.32
C PRO A 273 22.14 16.15 6.19
N ALA A 274 20.89 15.82 5.91
CA ALA A 274 20.14 16.33 4.76
C ALA A 274 19.76 17.82 4.84
N ASP A 275 19.92 18.43 6.00
CA ASP A 275 19.46 19.76 6.38
C ASP A 275 20.57 20.82 6.38
N LYS A 276 21.84 20.43 6.19
CA LYS A 276 23.01 21.32 6.30
C LYS A 276 23.67 21.66 4.96
N ILE A 277 22.96 22.28 4.00
CA ILE A 277 23.51 22.92 2.77
C ILE A 277 24.32 21.98 1.83
N ASP A 278 24.67 20.79 2.28
CA ASP A 278 25.52 19.81 1.61
C ASP A 278 24.63 18.72 1.02
N ASN A 279 24.04 19.05 -0.12
CA ASN A 279 23.22 18.12 -0.90
C ASN A 279 24.01 16.89 -1.39
N THR A 280 25.34 16.82 -1.18
CA THR A 280 26.18 15.67 -1.55
C THR A 280 26.05 14.49 -0.58
N LYS A 281 25.45 14.69 0.61
CA LYS A 281 25.27 13.66 1.65
C LYS A 281 23.81 13.22 1.84
N LEU A 282 22.94 13.59 0.90
CA LEU A 282 21.54 13.14 0.90
C LEU A 282 21.48 11.63 0.65
N SER A 283 20.73 10.93 1.49
CA SER A 283 20.38 9.55 1.20
C SER A 283 19.54 9.54 -0.08
N LYS A 284 19.82 8.64 -1.01
CA LYS A 284 18.89 8.27 -2.08
C LYS A 284 18.32 6.92 -1.71
N THR A 285 17.17 6.93 -1.06
CA THR A 285 16.49 5.70 -0.62
C THR A 285 15.48 5.24 -1.67
N GLU A 286 15.49 3.95 -1.95
CA GLU A 286 14.56 3.25 -2.85
C GLU A 286 14.06 1.98 -2.16
N PHE A 287 12.80 1.63 -2.37
CA PHE A 287 12.26 0.34 -1.94
C PHE A 287 12.40 -0.67 -3.09
N THR A 288 13.00 -1.83 -2.81
CA THR A 288 13.29 -2.86 -3.83
C THR A 288 12.47 -4.13 -3.65
N ARG A 289 11.60 -4.18 -2.63
CA ARG A 289 10.74 -5.34 -2.34
C ARG A 289 9.64 -5.51 -3.39
N GLU A 290 9.32 -6.76 -3.71
CA GLU A 290 8.13 -7.10 -4.48
C GLU A 290 6.92 -7.27 -3.55
N ILE A 291 5.77 -6.78 -4.02
CA ILE A 291 4.45 -7.09 -3.46
C ILE A 291 3.56 -7.73 -4.53
N TYR A 292 2.61 -8.56 -4.13
CA TYR A 292 1.85 -9.39 -5.08
C TYR A 292 0.35 -9.09 -5.04
N THR A 293 -0.24 -9.04 -6.23
CA THR A 293 -1.69 -9.09 -6.43
C THR A 293 -2.01 -10.32 -7.29
N ALA A 294 -3.22 -10.87 -7.19
CA ALA A 294 -3.54 -12.05 -7.99
C ALA A 294 -5.04 -12.16 -8.32
N LEU A 295 -5.31 -12.72 -9.50
CA LEU A 295 -6.59 -13.36 -9.82
C LEU A 295 -6.50 -14.83 -9.43
N VAL A 296 -7.36 -15.24 -8.49
CA VAL A 296 -7.45 -16.60 -7.95
C VAL A 296 -8.90 -17.08 -7.96
N GLU A 297 -9.10 -18.37 -7.90
CA GLU A 297 -10.41 -19.02 -7.83
C GLU A 297 -10.99 -19.01 -6.42
N SER A 298 -12.27 -19.32 -6.33
CA SER A 298 -12.95 -19.62 -5.08
C SER A 298 -13.96 -20.76 -5.32
N PRO A 299 -13.93 -21.87 -4.55
CA PRO A 299 -13.02 -22.17 -3.44
C PRO A 299 -11.62 -22.60 -3.92
N PHE A 300 -10.62 -22.41 -3.05
CA PHE A 300 -9.21 -22.67 -3.37
C PHE A 300 -8.89 -24.16 -3.48
N SER A 301 -8.14 -24.56 -4.52
CA SER A 301 -7.78 -25.98 -4.72
C SER A 301 -6.38 -26.38 -4.22
N LYS A 302 -5.59 -25.43 -3.70
CA LYS A 302 -4.22 -25.65 -3.20
C LYS A 302 -4.01 -25.02 -1.83
N SER A 303 -3.07 -25.56 -1.05
CA SER A 303 -2.67 -24.99 0.25
C SER A 303 -1.98 -23.63 0.09
N ILE A 304 -1.93 -22.84 1.17
CA ILE A 304 -1.21 -21.55 1.20
C ILE A 304 0.24 -21.72 0.74
N ALA A 305 0.96 -22.73 1.24
CA ALA A 305 2.36 -22.96 0.89
C ALA A 305 2.55 -23.30 -0.61
N ALA A 306 1.66 -24.12 -1.18
CA ALA A 306 1.71 -24.47 -2.59
C ALA A 306 1.40 -23.26 -3.49
N LEU A 307 0.42 -22.43 -3.11
CA LEU A 307 0.10 -21.21 -3.82
C LEU A 307 1.19 -20.15 -3.68
N GLU A 308 1.81 -20.02 -2.52
CA GLU A 308 2.95 -19.12 -2.31
C GLU A 308 4.09 -19.47 -3.27
N ALA A 309 4.48 -20.74 -3.34
CA ALA A 309 5.51 -21.20 -4.28
C ALA A 309 5.10 -21.01 -5.75
N ALA A 310 3.82 -21.22 -6.08
CA ALA A 310 3.32 -21.11 -7.44
C ALA A 310 3.17 -19.65 -7.91
N LEU A 311 2.75 -18.73 -7.04
CA LEU A 311 2.33 -17.38 -7.40
C LEU A 311 3.31 -16.28 -7.02
N SER A 312 4.26 -16.54 -6.10
CA SER A 312 5.33 -15.59 -5.75
C SER A 312 6.69 -16.02 -6.31
N ARG A 313 7.70 -15.15 -6.22
CA ARG A 313 9.09 -15.48 -6.59
C ARG A 313 9.92 -15.73 -5.33
N ASP A 314 10.87 -16.66 -5.44
CA ASP A 314 11.93 -16.82 -4.43
C ASP A 314 12.82 -15.58 -4.39
N VAL A 315 13.60 -15.40 -3.31
CA VAL A 315 14.52 -14.27 -3.17
C VAL A 315 15.46 -14.17 -4.38
N HIS A 316 15.54 -12.98 -4.98
CA HIS A 316 16.30 -12.73 -6.20
C HIS A 316 16.91 -11.32 -6.23
N LEU A 317 17.84 -11.08 -7.16
CA LEU A 317 18.32 -9.73 -7.49
C LEU A 317 17.20 -8.91 -8.16
N PHE A 318 17.21 -7.59 -8.02
CA PHE A 318 16.22 -6.72 -8.66
C PHE A 318 16.20 -6.90 -10.19
N THR A 319 15.01 -6.98 -10.77
CA THR A 319 14.80 -7.22 -12.20
C THR A 319 13.83 -6.23 -12.82
N TRP A 320 14.10 -5.85 -14.07
CA TRP A 320 13.22 -5.03 -14.90
C TRP A 320 12.47 -5.90 -15.89
N LEU A 321 11.14 -5.83 -15.90
CA LEU A 321 10.30 -6.53 -16.87
C LEU A 321 10.53 -5.97 -18.27
N LYS A 322 10.79 -6.83 -19.27
CA LYS A 322 11.08 -6.43 -20.66
C LYS A 322 10.15 -7.07 -21.67
N ARG A 323 9.72 -8.30 -21.44
CA ARG A 323 8.84 -9.04 -22.36
C ARG A 323 7.91 -9.96 -21.59
N VAL A 324 6.70 -10.14 -22.09
CA VAL A 324 5.79 -11.20 -21.66
C VAL A 324 5.32 -11.98 -22.87
N ASP A 325 5.56 -13.28 -22.84
CA ASP A 325 5.09 -14.22 -23.85
C ASP A 325 3.86 -14.96 -23.29
N PHE A 326 2.79 -15.07 -24.08
CA PHE A 326 1.55 -15.71 -23.68
C PHE A 326 1.15 -16.86 -24.59
N TRP A 327 0.86 -17.98 -23.95
CA TRP A 327 0.22 -19.12 -24.58
C TRP A 327 -1.28 -19.07 -24.36
N THR A 328 -2.01 -19.49 -25.38
CA THR A 328 -3.48 -19.59 -25.39
C THR A 328 -3.87 -21.03 -25.65
N ASN A 329 -4.84 -21.56 -24.91
CA ASN A 329 -5.52 -22.78 -25.32
C ASN A 329 -6.31 -22.48 -26.59
N THR A 330 -6.02 -23.18 -27.68
CA THR A 330 -6.67 -22.96 -28.98
C THR A 330 -7.36 -24.22 -29.51
N ILE A 331 -7.62 -25.22 -28.65
CA ILE A 331 -8.22 -26.49 -29.07
C ILE A 331 -9.59 -26.24 -29.72
N TYR A 332 -10.43 -25.43 -29.07
CA TYR A 332 -11.73 -25.03 -29.59
C TYR A 332 -11.84 -23.52 -29.64
N GLN A 333 -12.52 -22.99 -30.67
CA GLN A 333 -12.65 -21.54 -30.86
C GLN A 333 -13.49 -20.87 -29.76
N ASP A 334 -14.48 -21.60 -29.24
CA ASP A 334 -15.39 -21.21 -28.16
C ASP A 334 -14.81 -21.47 -26.76
N LEU A 335 -13.58 -21.98 -26.67
CA LEU A 335 -12.90 -22.29 -25.42
C LEU A 335 -11.45 -21.80 -25.42
N ARG A 336 -11.22 -20.57 -25.89
CA ARG A 336 -9.89 -19.95 -25.84
C ARG A 336 -9.68 -19.14 -24.58
N PHE A 337 -8.55 -19.36 -23.92
CA PHE A 337 -8.15 -18.65 -22.70
C PHE A 337 -6.63 -18.74 -22.53
N LEU A 338 -6.07 -17.85 -21.69
CA LEU A 338 -4.67 -17.89 -21.30
C LEU A 338 -4.34 -19.24 -20.67
N SER A 339 -3.35 -19.95 -21.20
CA SER A 339 -2.91 -21.24 -20.67
C SER A 339 -1.55 -21.17 -19.97
N ALA A 340 -0.65 -20.29 -20.41
CA ALA A 340 0.67 -20.11 -19.79
C ALA A 340 1.28 -18.75 -20.11
N ASN A 341 2.30 -18.36 -19.33
CA ASN A 341 3.14 -17.21 -19.61
C ASN A 341 4.63 -17.52 -19.43
N LYS A 342 5.47 -16.71 -20.08
CA LYS A 342 6.92 -16.67 -19.87
C LYS A 342 7.39 -15.22 -19.81
N ILE A 343 8.38 -14.93 -18.98
CA ILE A 343 8.88 -13.58 -18.73
C ILE A 343 10.29 -13.41 -19.30
N GLY A 344 10.48 -12.35 -20.08
CA GLY A 344 11.78 -11.78 -20.39
C GLY A 344 12.06 -10.60 -19.46
N PHE A 345 13.19 -10.61 -18.77
CA PHE A 345 13.58 -9.56 -17.83
C PHE A 345 15.07 -9.23 -17.94
N SER A 346 15.52 -8.12 -17.38
CA SER A 346 16.95 -7.78 -17.28
C SER A 346 17.32 -7.38 -15.85
N TYR A 347 18.57 -7.60 -15.47
CA TYR A 347 19.11 -7.01 -14.23
C TYR A 347 19.39 -5.51 -14.43
N THR A 348 19.46 -4.76 -13.34
CA THR A 348 19.85 -3.34 -13.36
C THR A 348 21.20 -3.16 -14.04
N ASN A 349 21.29 -2.18 -14.94
CA ASN A 349 22.48 -1.88 -15.76
C ASN A 349 22.97 -3.03 -16.67
N SER A 350 22.11 -4.02 -16.96
CA SER A 350 22.40 -5.07 -17.93
C SER A 350 21.60 -4.86 -19.21
N SER A 351 22.27 -5.01 -20.37
CA SER A 351 21.62 -5.11 -21.69
C SER A 351 21.19 -6.54 -22.01
N ALA A 352 21.61 -7.53 -21.22
CA ALA A 352 21.28 -8.93 -21.44
C ALA A 352 19.87 -9.23 -20.92
N MET A 353 19.04 -9.78 -21.79
CA MET A 353 17.73 -10.31 -21.43
C MET A 353 17.87 -11.73 -20.91
N GLN A 354 17.34 -11.96 -19.71
CA GLN A 354 17.16 -13.25 -19.09
C GLN A 354 15.73 -13.72 -19.32
N GLU A 355 15.54 -15.03 -19.26
CA GLU A 355 14.28 -15.69 -19.55
C GLU A 355 13.87 -16.54 -18.35
N SER A 356 12.60 -16.46 -17.97
CA SER A 356 12.04 -17.36 -16.99
C SER A 356 11.78 -18.76 -17.56
N GLY A 357 11.43 -19.70 -16.67
CA GLY A 357 10.67 -20.88 -17.08
C GLY A 357 9.26 -20.51 -17.56
N ILE A 358 8.56 -21.46 -18.16
CA ILE A 358 7.15 -21.29 -18.52
C ILE A 358 6.29 -21.57 -17.27
N TYR A 359 5.34 -20.68 -16.98
CA TYR A 359 4.38 -20.82 -15.90
C TYR A 359 3.00 -21.12 -16.48
N GLY A 360 2.35 -22.21 -16.04
CA GLY A 360 1.09 -22.70 -16.59
C GLY A 360 1.26 -23.92 -17.50
N SER A 361 0.32 -24.12 -18.42
CA SER A 361 0.32 -25.25 -19.37
C SER A 361 0.69 -24.80 -20.78
N SER A 362 1.88 -25.18 -21.27
CA SER A 362 2.31 -25.01 -22.66
C SER A 362 2.29 -26.33 -23.45
N GLY A 363 1.49 -27.30 -23.01
CA GLY A 363 1.39 -28.63 -23.61
C GLY A 363 0.41 -28.69 -24.80
N PHE A 364 -0.18 -29.87 -25.03
CA PHE A 364 -1.11 -30.11 -26.12
C PHE A 364 -2.24 -29.06 -26.19
N GLY A 365 -2.45 -28.47 -27.37
CA GLY A 365 -3.50 -27.48 -27.58
C GLY A 365 -3.18 -26.06 -27.10
N SER A 366 -2.02 -25.85 -26.49
CA SER A 366 -1.54 -24.55 -25.99
C SER A 366 -0.51 -23.96 -26.94
N ASN A 367 -0.84 -22.82 -27.57
CA ASN A 367 0.02 -22.19 -28.58
C ASN A 367 0.52 -20.83 -28.11
N LEU A 368 1.80 -20.52 -28.38
CA LEU A 368 2.35 -19.18 -28.20
C LEU A 368 1.64 -18.24 -29.19
N THR A 369 0.87 -17.29 -28.67
CA THR A 369 0.05 -16.39 -29.50
C THR A 369 0.49 -14.93 -29.39
N HIS A 370 1.15 -14.55 -28.30
CA HIS A 370 1.59 -13.17 -28.09
C HIS A 370 3.01 -13.15 -27.55
N GLN A 371 3.81 -12.21 -28.06
CA GLN A 371 5.14 -11.87 -27.54
C GLN A 371 5.18 -10.35 -27.35
N ILE A 372 4.76 -9.90 -26.17
CA ILE A 372 4.55 -8.48 -25.89
C ILE A 372 5.84 -7.89 -25.35
N GLN A 373 6.45 -7.00 -26.14
CA GLN A 373 7.58 -6.18 -25.70
C GLN A 373 7.09 -5.03 -24.81
N LEU A 374 7.68 -4.91 -23.62
CA LEU A 374 7.38 -3.88 -22.65
C LEU A 374 8.53 -2.87 -22.63
N ASN A 375 8.53 -1.99 -23.62
CA ASN A 375 9.53 -0.93 -23.79
C ASN A 375 9.37 0.23 -22.78
N SER A 376 8.34 0.18 -21.95
CA SER A 376 8.00 1.18 -20.94
C SER A 376 7.33 0.49 -19.76
N ASN A 377 7.52 1.04 -18.56
CA ASN A 377 7.03 0.45 -17.33
C ASN A 377 5.49 0.41 -17.32
N VAL A 378 4.94 -0.69 -16.82
CA VAL A 378 3.49 -0.88 -16.69
C VAL A 378 3.07 -0.48 -15.28
N TYR A 379 2.19 0.51 -15.15
CA TYR A 379 1.74 1.02 -13.85
C TYR A 379 0.36 0.51 -13.42
N LYS A 380 -0.37 -0.10 -14.36
CA LYS A 380 -1.69 -0.69 -14.15
C LYS A 380 -1.88 -1.86 -15.09
N THR A 381 -2.56 -2.90 -14.63
CA THR A 381 -3.04 -3.99 -15.48
C THR A 381 -4.53 -4.24 -15.25
N SER A 382 -5.16 -4.89 -16.22
CA SER A 382 -6.47 -5.51 -16.01
C SER A 382 -6.50 -6.92 -16.55
N ILE A 383 -7.34 -7.76 -15.96
CA ILE A 383 -7.68 -9.09 -16.47
C ILE A 383 -9.18 -9.13 -16.74
N THR A 384 -9.58 -9.58 -17.93
CA THR A 384 -10.95 -10.01 -18.20
C THR A 384 -11.00 -11.53 -18.18
N ASP A 385 -11.87 -12.08 -17.35
CA ASP A 385 -12.12 -13.52 -17.23
C ASP A 385 -13.61 -13.85 -17.25
N THR A 386 -13.95 -15.11 -17.50
CA THR A 386 -15.33 -15.59 -17.36
C THR A 386 -15.73 -15.65 -15.88
N SER A 387 -17.00 -15.40 -15.58
CA SER A 387 -17.57 -15.49 -14.23
C SER A 387 -18.13 -16.88 -13.92
N SER A 388 -18.58 -17.61 -14.93
CA SER A 388 -19.08 -18.99 -14.82
C SER A 388 -18.74 -19.80 -16.08
N PRO A 389 -17.86 -20.81 -16.00
CA PRO A 389 -16.96 -21.07 -14.86
C PRO A 389 -15.97 -19.91 -14.67
N SER A 390 -15.45 -19.72 -13.46
CA SER A 390 -14.58 -18.58 -13.18
C SER A 390 -13.16 -18.75 -13.74
N ASN A 391 -12.40 -17.66 -13.87
CA ASN A 391 -10.95 -17.70 -14.07
C ASN A 391 -10.49 -18.25 -15.43
N ARG A 392 -11.34 -18.24 -16.47
CA ARG A 392 -10.89 -18.37 -17.85
C ARG A 392 -10.48 -17.01 -18.37
N VAL A 393 -9.19 -16.71 -18.29
CA VAL A 393 -8.67 -15.38 -18.68
C VAL A 393 -8.73 -15.22 -20.21
N THR A 394 -9.58 -14.33 -20.68
CA THR A 394 -9.80 -14.08 -22.12
C THR A 394 -9.03 -12.86 -22.62
N LYS A 395 -8.70 -11.92 -21.72
CA LYS A 395 -7.97 -10.69 -22.06
C LYS A 395 -7.10 -10.22 -20.89
N MET A 396 -5.96 -9.60 -21.21
CA MET A 396 -5.23 -8.74 -20.28
C MET A 396 -4.81 -7.45 -20.94
N ASP A 397 -4.89 -6.34 -20.21
CA ASP A 397 -4.42 -5.03 -20.65
C ASP A 397 -3.27 -4.54 -19.77
N PHE A 398 -2.23 -3.97 -20.40
CA PHE A 398 -1.02 -3.42 -19.77
C PHE A 398 -0.89 -1.94 -20.09
N TYR A 399 -1.19 -1.08 -19.11
CA TYR A 399 -1.14 0.36 -19.26
C TYR A 399 0.27 0.86 -18.93
N LYS A 400 0.96 1.44 -19.92
CA LYS A 400 2.36 1.87 -19.81
C LYS A 400 2.49 3.35 -19.53
N ILE A 401 3.55 3.74 -18.81
CA ILE A 401 3.79 5.13 -18.41
C ILE A 401 4.01 6.08 -19.59
N ASP A 402 4.38 5.55 -20.76
CA ASP A 402 4.49 6.31 -22.02
C ASP A 402 3.13 6.63 -22.68
N GLY A 403 2.02 6.23 -22.04
CA GLY A 403 0.65 6.42 -22.53
C GLY A 403 0.17 5.34 -23.49
N THR A 404 1.02 4.38 -23.86
CA THR A 404 0.64 3.31 -24.78
C THR A 404 0.04 2.10 -24.04
N LEU A 405 -0.78 1.34 -24.76
CA LEU A 405 -1.45 0.13 -24.27
C LEU A 405 -0.88 -1.09 -24.99
N ALA A 406 -0.58 -2.14 -24.24
CA ALA A 406 -0.37 -3.48 -24.81
C ALA A 406 -1.44 -4.43 -24.27
N SER A 407 -1.83 -5.42 -25.07
CA SER A 407 -2.90 -6.33 -24.69
C SER A 407 -2.62 -7.76 -25.13
N TYR A 408 -3.06 -8.70 -24.30
CA TYR A 408 -3.26 -10.10 -24.65
C TYR A 408 -4.75 -10.32 -24.94
N ASN A 409 -5.08 -11.07 -25.98
CA ASN A 409 -6.45 -11.52 -26.24
C ASN A 409 -6.47 -13.00 -26.70
N SER A 410 -7.30 -13.80 -26.06
CA SER A 410 -7.52 -15.21 -26.41
C SER A 410 -8.20 -15.41 -27.78
N ASN A 411 -8.89 -14.38 -28.30
CA ASN A 411 -9.74 -14.43 -29.49
C ASN A 411 -10.78 -15.56 -29.41
N ILE A 412 -11.38 -15.73 -28.23
CA ILE A 412 -12.51 -16.64 -27.99
C ILE A 412 -13.73 -16.19 -28.81
N THR A 413 -14.34 -17.12 -29.54
CA THR A 413 -15.52 -16.87 -30.39
C THR A 413 -16.50 -18.03 -30.28
N PRO A 414 -17.79 -17.78 -29.96
CA PRO A 414 -18.38 -16.48 -29.65
C PRO A 414 -17.87 -15.91 -28.31
N THR A 415 -17.93 -14.59 -28.15
CA THR A 415 -17.60 -13.93 -26.87
C THR A 415 -18.56 -14.41 -25.78
N PRO A 416 -18.07 -14.90 -24.64
CA PRO A 416 -18.94 -15.31 -23.53
C PRO A 416 -19.78 -14.15 -22.97
N GLU A 417 -21.03 -14.40 -22.60
CA GLU A 417 -21.92 -13.38 -22.01
C GLU A 417 -21.54 -13.00 -20.57
N GLY A 418 -20.83 -13.87 -19.85
CA GLY A 418 -20.45 -13.67 -18.45
C GLY A 418 -19.00 -13.25 -18.25
N LEU A 419 -18.55 -12.16 -18.88
CA LEU A 419 -17.20 -11.62 -18.65
C LEU A 419 -17.18 -10.61 -17.50
N ARG A 420 -16.13 -10.65 -16.69
CA ARG A 420 -15.83 -9.63 -15.68
C ARG A 420 -14.41 -9.11 -15.87
N THR A 421 -14.17 -7.86 -15.49
CA THR A 421 -12.84 -7.24 -15.56
C THR A 421 -12.38 -6.82 -14.18
N THR A 422 -11.17 -7.23 -13.82
CA THR A 422 -10.50 -6.88 -12.57
C THR A 422 -9.30 -5.98 -12.87
N PHE A 423 -9.14 -4.90 -12.11
CA PHE A 423 -7.98 -4.00 -12.22
C PHE A 423 -6.98 -4.23 -11.09
N PHE A 424 -5.70 -4.10 -11.44
CA PHE A 424 -4.56 -4.28 -10.56
C PHE A 424 -3.59 -3.10 -10.71
N GLY A 425 -3.08 -2.63 -9.59
CA GLY A 425 -2.17 -1.49 -9.51
C GLY A 425 -2.28 -0.83 -8.14
N PHE A 426 -1.47 0.20 -7.91
CA PHE A 426 -1.40 0.88 -6.62
C PHE A 426 -1.42 2.38 -6.82
N SER A 427 -2.51 3.01 -6.39
CA SER A 427 -2.69 4.45 -6.46
C SER A 427 -2.58 5.11 -5.09
N THR A 428 -2.08 6.34 -5.08
CA THR A 428 -2.29 7.24 -3.94
C THR A 428 -3.72 7.77 -3.86
N ASN A 429 -4.55 7.62 -4.90
CA ASN A 429 -5.95 8.01 -4.89
C ASN A 429 -6.81 6.97 -4.14
N GLU A 430 -7.32 7.37 -2.97
CA GLU A 430 -8.12 6.52 -2.08
C GLU A 430 -9.47 6.11 -2.66
N ASN A 431 -9.99 6.84 -3.66
CA ASN A 431 -11.26 6.50 -4.31
C ASN A 431 -11.10 5.38 -5.35
N THR A 432 -9.89 5.20 -5.86
CA THR A 432 -9.56 4.24 -6.92
C THR A 432 -8.22 3.55 -6.63
N PRO A 433 -8.08 2.86 -5.48
CA PRO A 433 -6.78 2.39 -4.96
C PRO A 433 -6.10 1.38 -5.89
N ASN A 434 -6.88 0.61 -6.67
CA ASN A 434 -6.39 -0.40 -7.62
C ASN A 434 -6.33 0.08 -9.08
N GLN A 435 -6.72 1.32 -9.35
CA GLN A 435 -6.80 1.88 -10.69
C GLN A 435 -5.98 3.15 -10.79
N PRO A 436 -4.64 3.05 -10.64
CA PRO A 436 -3.80 4.23 -10.76
C PRO A 436 -3.88 4.86 -12.16
N THR A 437 -3.52 6.13 -12.19
CA THR A 437 -3.21 6.90 -13.38
C THR A 437 -1.70 7.10 -13.48
N VAL A 438 -1.23 7.59 -14.63
CA VAL A 438 0.19 7.94 -14.80
C VAL A 438 0.68 9.01 -13.81
N ASN A 439 -0.23 9.74 -13.15
CA ASN A 439 0.11 10.81 -12.22
C ASN A 439 0.10 10.38 -10.74
N ASP A 440 -0.49 9.23 -10.42
CA ASP A 440 -0.72 8.82 -9.02
C ASP A 440 -0.28 7.37 -8.71
N TYR A 441 0.31 6.67 -9.69
CA TYR A 441 0.87 5.34 -9.50
C TYR A 441 2.04 5.37 -8.51
N THR A 442 2.23 4.26 -7.83
CA THR A 442 3.29 4.10 -6.82
C THR A 442 4.19 2.91 -7.08
N HIS A 443 3.76 1.99 -7.94
CA HIS A 443 4.48 0.76 -8.25
C HIS A 443 4.42 0.50 -9.75
N ILE A 444 5.36 -0.30 -10.23
CA ILE A 444 5.40 -0.81 -11.59
C ILE A 444 5.40 -2.34 -11.58
N LEU A 445 4.82 -2.94 -12.63
CA LEU A 445 4.79 -4.39 -12.79
C LEU A 445 6.22 -4.92 -13.00
N SER A 446 6.65 -5.84 -12.14
CA SER A 446 7.98 -6.46 -12.20
C SER A 446 7.95 -7.87 -12.78
N TYR A 447 6.84 -8.61 -12.60
CA TYR A 447 6.76 -10.01 -12.99
C TYR A 447 5.33 -10.54 -13.08
N ILE A 448 5.14 -11.66 -13.79
CA ILE A 448 3.84 -12.35 -13.91
C ILE A 448 4.05 -13.87 -13.79
N LYS A 449 3.22 -14.54 -13.01
CA LYS A 449 3.16 -16.01 -12.95
C LYS A 449 1.72 -16.50 -13.19
N THR A 450 1.58 -17.51 -14.04
CA THR A 450 0.34 -18.24 -14.27
C THR A 450 0.42 -19.63 -13.63
N ASP A 451 -0.63 -20.02 -12.92
CA ASP A 451 -0.74 -21.34 -12.29
C ASP A 451 -2.07 -22.00 -12.65
N VAL A 452 -2.04 -23.32 -12.84
CA VAL A 452 -3.20 -24.09 -13.31
C VAL A 452 -4.16 -24.38 -12.17
N ILE A 453 -5.45 -24.05 -12.35
CA ILE A 453 -6.54 -24.45 -11.44
C ILE A 453 -7.03 -25.84 -11.85
N ASP A 454 -7.46 -25.94 -13.10
CA ASP A 454 -7.98 -27.15 -13.75
C ASP A 454 -7.68 -27.12 -15.25
N TYR A 455 -8.31 -27.98 -16.04
CA TYR A 455 -8.08 -28.08 -17.48
C TYR A 455 -8.40 -26.79 -18.26
N ASN A 456 -9.29 -25.93 -17.74
CA ASN A 456 -9.88 -24.82 -18.46
C ASN A 456 -9.65 -23.44 -17.82
N SER A 457 -9.03 -23.36 -16.64
CA SER A 457 -8.92 -22.12 -15.88
C SER A 457 -7.57 -21.96 -15.19
N ASN A 458 -7.15 -20.71 -15.04
CA ASN A 458 -5.83 -20.38 -14.49
C ASN A 458 -5.90 -19.24 -13.47
N ARG A 459 -4.98 -19.29 -12.51
CA ARG A 459 -4.64 -18.19 -11.62
C ARG A 459 -3.57 -17.35 -12.30
N VAL A 460 -3.57 -16.05 -12.03
CA VAL A 460 -2.53 -15.14 -12.51
C VAL A 460 -2.12 -14.23 -11.35
N SER A 461 -0.84 -14.21 -11.04
CA SER A 461 -0.26 -13.26 -10.08
C SER A 461 0.63 -12.25 -10.78
N PHE A 462 0.54 -11.01 -10.32
CA PHE A 462 1.36 -9.88 -10.71
C PHE A 462 2.25 -9.49 -9.53
N ALA A 463 3.55 -9.42 -9.76
CA ALA A 463 4.52 -8.85 -8.83
C ALA A 463 4.75 -7.37 -9.18
N TRP A 464 4.89 -6.55 -8.15
CA TRP A 464 5.05 -5.10 -8.29
C TRP A 464 6.21 -4.61 -7.43
N THR A 465 7.01 -3.70 -7.98
CA THR A 465 8.12 -3.02 -7.30
C THR A 465 7.87 -1.54 -7.17
#